data_AF-A0A4P5XN44-F1
#
_entry.id   AF-A0A4P5XN44-F1
#
_cell.length_a   1.000
_cell.length_b   1.000
_cell.length_c   1.000
_cell.angle_alpha   90.00
_cell.angle_beta   90.00
_cell.angle_gamma   90.00
#
_symmetry.space_group_name_H-M   'P 1'
#
loop_
_entity.id
_entity.type
_entity.pdbx_description
1 polymer ?
#
loop_
_entity_poly.entity_id
_entity_poly.type
_entity_poly.pdbx_seq_one_letter_code
_entity_poly.pdbx_strand_id
1 'polypeptide(L)'
;MAPYTAFMLRFAIIFALLITRPTFAATLEKSWSESAKSLSETLKTKNVSAIEKFALTQEGSLALLQWKFLSLLGADGRKSLEEAQPTEAKWLLTDRTALALFLTSGNAAENRWTDAARIFCQIIAKDPAAKSALPLRIAVATALVFAEPVKALADGTIIEPIARYESFRKWNDEGVLFPSFCDLNAWQMRYVVGSWATDEELAWARANIQPELKVREKIGEGAYMVEYRDVNSKGVSVQRGREYYDGRPMTMAVMDEVGGVCGAISKFGSAMCQAFGVPAMPVGQPGHCAFIWENAPHTWSIGNNISGWAQSHCHDGISIPWGRASWFVRMMSDAQQDRAAFVDAECLRIAAELAKSDVRDDVLEIACKRSPLDFAAWQDRWTALADARSAKWRTAIKQAAEAFASEPIAFVQLSIAAAPKILGAKPTATENEKYFEQMTDQLVAMAPKCSESSLVTGALMVMLVRESQRIAPNAKSAAKDIVEGTKPDKATIDTQTAQKIVKLCEQACLNFEALNETPEEKVWRSSFRRMFRGAMLQPSSRDAGVKWARETIERLAKSKRENDARWLADRLVENAKETDDAEMQADATKLRQSL
;
A
#
# COMPACT_ATOMS: atom_id res chain seq x y z
N MET A 1 50.29 15.59 -8.02
CA MET A 1 49.17 15.91 -8.96
C MET A 1 47.77 15.58 -8.42
N ALA A 2 47.60 15.25 -7.13
CA ALA A 2 46.29 14.95 -6.53
C ALA A 2 45.53 16.09 -5.79
N PRO A 3 46.03 17.34 -5.60
CA PRO A 3 45.25 18.36 -4.87
C PRO A 3 44.35 19.24 -5.76
N TYR A 4 44.51 19.24 -7.09
CA TYR A 4 43.78 20.14 -8.00
C TYR A 4 42.34 19.68 -8.31
N THR A 5 42.05 18.37 -8.28
CA THR A 5 40.70 17.83 -8.53
C THR A 5 39.78 17.92 -7.32
N ALA A 6 40.31 17.77 -6.11
CA ALA A 6 39.57 18.02 -4.87
C ALA A 6 39.29 19.52 -4.68
N PHE A 7 40.22 20.38 -5.10
CA PHE A 7 40.04 21.83 -5.11
C PHE A 7 38.98 22.26 -6.13
N MET A 8 38.97 21.72 -7.36
CA MET A 8 37.94 21.99 -8.38
C MET A 8 36.55 21.44 -8.02
N LEU A 9 36.44 20.30 -7.33
CA LEU A 9 35.14 19.79 -6.87
C LEU A 9 34.61 20.60 -5.68
N ARG A 10 35.49 20.99 -4.75
CA ARG A 10 35.15 22.01 -3.75
C ARG A 10 34.83 23.33 -4.41
N PHE A 11 35.53 23.76 -5.45
CA PHE A 11 35.23 25.01 -6.17
C PHE A 11 33.94 24.92 -6.97
N ALA A 12 33.54 23.79 -7.54
CA ALA A 12 32.27 23.64 -8.26
C ALA A 12 31.07 23.53 -7.30
N ILE A 13 31.25 22.86 -6.16
CA ILE A 13 30.26 22.85 -5.06
C ILE A 13 30.22 24.22 -4.38
N ILE A 14 31.36 24.89 -4.24
CA ILE A 14 31.49 26.26 -3.73
C ILE A 14 31.02 27.29 -4.77
N PHE A 15 31.07 27.02 -6.07
CA PHE A 15 30.49 27.89 -7.11
C PHE A 15 28.97 27.74 -7.17
N ALA A 16 28.46 26.53 -6.86
CA ALA A 16 27.05 26.34 -6.54
C ALA A 16 26.64 27.02 -5.21
N LEU A 17 27.56 27.16 -4.24
CA LEU A 17 27.37 27.93 -3.00
C LEU A 17 27.66 29.45 -3.13
N LEU A 18 28.41 29.90 -4.14
CA LEU A 18 28.72 31.30 -4.46
C LEU A 18 27.68 31.92 -5.40
N ILE A 19 26.63 31.16 -5.75
CA ILE A 19 25.29 31.71 -5.83
C ILE A 19 24.88 32.03 -4.38
N THR A 20 25.41 33.16 -3.90
CA THR A 20 25.01 33.91 -2.73
C THR A 20 23.50 33.77 -2.47
N ARG A 21 23.09 33.50 -1.21
CA ARG A 21 21.70 33.58 -0.66
C ARG A 21 20.64 33.59 -1.76
N PRO A 22 19.89 32.50 -2.03
CA PRO A 22 19.17 32.33 -3.29
C PRO A 22 18.52 33.64 -3.72
N THR A 23 19.22 34.38 -4.60
CA THR A 23 18.59 35.45 -5.34
C THR A 23 17.76 34.64 -6.29
N PHE A 24 16.52 34.33 -5.88
CA PHE A 24 15.55 33.72 -6.77
C PHE A 24 15.67 34.47 -8.08
N ALA A 25 15.83 33.71 -9.15
CA ALA A 25 15.63 34.28 -10.45
C ALA A 25 14.29 35.03 -10.45
N ALA A 26 14.15 36.03 -11.32
CA ALA A 26 12.99 36.93 -11.27
C ALA A 26 11.63 36.19 -11.25
N THR A 27 11.59 34.96 -11.77
CA THR A 27 10.42 34.08 -11.77
C THR A 27 10.75 32.65 -11.35
N LEU A 28 9.75 31.89 -10.88
CA LEU A 28 9.86 30.46 -10.60
C LEU A 28 10.22 29.64 -11.84
N GLU A 29 9.73 30.04 -13.02
CA GLU A 29 10.08 29.42 -14.30
C GLU A 29 11.57 29.57 -14.62
N LYS A 30 12.12 30.76 -14.37
CA LYS A 30 13.54 31.01 -14.56
C LYS A 30 14.37 30.20 -13.55
N SER A 31 13.95 30.11 -12.29
CA SER A 31 14.58 29.24 -11.30
C SER A 31 14.55 27.76 -11.72
N TRP A 32 13.46 27.27 -12.30
CA TRP A 32 13.39 25.90 -12.80
C TRP A 32 14.29 25.68 -14.01
N SER A 33 14.24 26.53 -15.03
CA SER A 33 15.07 26.37 -16.23
C SER A 33 16.58 26.40 -15.92
N GLU A 34 17.03 27.31 -15.06
CA GLU A 34 18.43 27.39 -14.63
C GLU A 34 18.86 26.16 -13.83
N SER A 35 18.04 25.75 -12.84
CA SER A 35 18.34 24.58 -12.01
C SER A 35 18.28 23.27 -12.82
N ALA A 36 17.25 23.07 -13.64
CA ALA A 36 17.07 21.86 -14.44
C ALA A 36 18.22 21.65 -15.43
N LYS A 37 18.67 22.71 -16.10
CA LYS A 37 19.82 22.63 -16.99
C LYS A 37 21.10 22.32 -16.20
N SER A 38 21.39 23.10 -15.17
CA SER A 38 22.65 23.00 -14.41
C SER A 38 22.79 21.66 -13.65
N LEU A 39 21.74 21.23 -12.93
CA LEU A 39 21.74 19.96 -12.19
C LEU A 39 21.85 18.77 -13.13
N SER A 40 21.06 18.75 -14.21
CA SER A 40 21.10 17.65 -15.17
C SER A 40 22.45 17.54 -15.87
N GLU A 41 22.98 18.66 -16.39
CA GLU A 41 24.31 18.69 -17.04
C GLU A 41 25.41 18.24 -16.06
N THR A 42 25.32 18.67 -14.80
CA THR A 42 26.29 18.29 -13.76
C THR A 42 26.22 16.79 -13.46
N LEU A 43 25.06 16.27 -13.07
CA LEU A 43 24.91 14.89 -12.60
C LEU A 43 25.16 13.86 -13.71
N LYS A 44 24.89 14.20 -14.97
CA LYS A 44 25.24 13.35 -16.13
C LYS A 44 26.74 13.08 -16.28
N THR A 45 27.60 13.93 -15.71
CA THR A 45 29.06 13.76 -15.78
C THR A 45 29.67 13.08 -14.56
N LYS A 46 28.88 12.83 -13.51
CA LYS A 46 29.38 12.32 -12.22
C LYS A 46 29.31 10.79 -12.17
N ASN A 47 30.18 10.22 -11.33
CA ASN A 47 30.14 8.81 -10.96
C ASN A 47 29.21 8.60 -9.74
N VAL A 48 28.90 7.34 -9.44
CA VAL A 48 27.98 6.95 -8.35
C VAL A 48 28.35 7.60 -7.02
N SER A 49 29.62 7.52 -6.59
CA SER A 49 30.08 8.08 -5.31
C SER A 49 29.92 9.60 -5.21
N ALA A 50 30.19 10.32 -6.30
CA ALA A 50 30.00 11.77 -6.34
C ALA A 50 28.51 12.15 -6.30
N ILE A 51 27.64 11.37 -6.95
CA ILE A 51 26.19 11.56 -6.91
C ILE A 51 25.65 11.30 -5.50
N GLU A 52 26.02 10.18 -4.89
CA GLU A 52 25.65 9.85 -3.51
C GLU A 52 26.05 10.97 -2.56
N LYS A 53 27.33 11.36 -2.58
CA LYS A 53 27.83 12.42 -1.70
C LYS A 53 27.08 13.74 -1.90
N PHE A 54 26.74 14.10 -3.14
CA PHE A 54 25.97 15.30 -3.42
C PHE A 54 24.55 15.19 -2.86
N ALA A 55 23.82 14.12 -3.19
CA ALA A 55 22.43 13.92 -2.79
C ALA A 55 22.23 13.91 -1.28
N LEU A 56 23.24 13.51 -0.51
CA LEU A 56 23.19 13.42 0.95
C LEU A 56 23.69 14.68 1.69
N THR A 57 24.12 15.72 0.96
CA THR A 57 24.44 17.02 1.58
C THR A 57 23.18 17.87 1.75
N GLN A 58 23.19 18.82 2.69
CA GLN A 58 22.08 19.75 2.90
C GLN A 58 21.78 20.56 1.63
N GLU A 59 22.82 21.05 0.96
CA GLU A 59 22.69 21.85 -0.25
C GLU A 59 22.26 21.00 -1.45
N GLY A 60 22.86 19.84 -1.64
CA GLY A 60 22.55 18.97 -2.77
C GLY A 60 21.14 18.39 -2.69
N SER A 61 20.71 17.93 -1.52
CA SER A 61 19.33 17.49 -1.30
C SER A 61 18.32 18.64 -1.50
N LEU A 62 18.59 19.85 -1.00
CA LEU A 62 17.73 20.99 -1.25
C LEU A 62 17.59 21.29 -2.75
N ALA A 63 18.70 21.29 -3.50
CA ALA A 63 18.67 21.52 -4.94
C ALA A 63 17.86 20.45 -5.70
N LEU A 64 17.98 19.17 -5.31
CA LEU A 64 17.21 18.06 -5.89
C LEU A 64 15.71 18.21 -5.58
N LEU A 65 15.36 18.54 -4.34
CA LEU A 65 13.97 18.76 -3.92
C LEU A 65 13.35 19.97 -4.64
N GLN A 66 14.08 21.08 -4.77
CA GLN A 66 13.64 22.25 -5.54
C GLN A 66 13.36 21.87 -6.99
N TRP A 67 14.29 21.15 -7.63
CA TRP A 67 14.10 20.68 -9.00
C TRP A 67 12.85 19.80 -9.13
N LYS A 68 12.66 18.85 -8.21
CA LYS A 68 11.52 17.92 -8.23
C LYS A 68 10.20 18.64 -8.02
N PHE A 69 10.11 19.54 -7.04
CA PHE A 69 8.91 20.33 -6.81
C PHE A 69 8.56 21.16 -8.03
N LEU A 70 9.52 21.93 -8.55
CA LEU A 70 9.29 22.78 -9.71
C LEU A 70 8.94 21.96 -10.96
N SER A 71 9.53 20.78 -11.17
CA SER A 71 9.19 19.91 -12.30
C SER A 71 7.76 19.38 -12.22
N LEU A 72 7.29 19.02 -11.02
CA LEU A 72 5.91 18.54 -10.79
C LEU A 72 4.83 19.59 -11.03
N LEU A 73 5.15 20.89 -10.85
CA LEU A 73 4.21 21.97 -11.13
C LEU A 73 3.98 22.22 -12.64
N GLY A 74 4.97 21.92 -13.48
CA GLY A 74 4.97 22.36 -14.88
C GLY A 74 5.02 23.89 -15.05
N ALA A 75 5.10 24.38 -16.28
CA ALA A 75 5.26 25.81 -16.55
C ALA A 75 4.04 26.63 -16.08
N ASP A 76 2.83 26.17 -16.41
CA ASP A 76 1.59 26.84 -16.02
C ASP A 76 1.38 26.85 -14.51
N GLY A 77 1.73 25.74 -13.84
CA GLY A 77 1.61 25.65 -12.39
C GLY A 77 2.60 26.56 -11.67
N ARG A 78 3.84 26.65 -12.16
CA ARG A 78 4.85 27.60 -11.62
C ARG A 78 4.37 29.05 -11.76
N LYS A 79 3.86 29.43 -12.93
CA LYS A 79 3.30 30.76 -13.17
C LYS A 79 2.10 31.04 -12.25
N SER A 80 1.13 30.14 -12.21
CA SER A 80 -0.08 30.29 -11.40
C SER A 80 0.23 30.41 -9.91
N LEU A 81 1.17 29.62 -9.40
CA LEU A 81 1.58 29.67 -7.99
C LEU A 81 2.31 30.97 -7.66
N GLU A 82 3.20 31.42 -8.53
CA GLU A 82 3.93 32.68 -8.36
C GLU A 82 3.02 33.90 -8.38
N GLU A 83 2.03 33.93 -9.27
CA GLU A 83 1.04 35.03 -9.32
C GLU A 83 0.13 35.03 -8.09
N ALA A 84 -0.26 33.86 -7.59
CA ALA A 84 -1.20 33.74 -6.48
C ALA A 84 -0.56 33.90 -5.09
N GLN A 85 0.66 33.38 -4.88
CA GLN A 85 1.31 33.26 -3.56
C GLN A 85 2.86 33.41 -3.68
N PRO A 86 3.39 34.55 -4.16
CA PRO A 86 4.81 34.71 -4.50
C PRO A 86 5.75 34.58 -3.30
N THR A 87 5.33 35.07 -2.13
CA THR A 87 6.18 35.10 -0.92
C THR A 87 6.31 33.70 -0.32
N GLU A 88 5.19 33.01 -0.19
CA GLU A 88 5.07 31.69 0.43
C GLU A 88 5.71 30.62 -0.47
N ALA A 89 5.52 30.72 -1.79
CA ALA A 89 6.17 29.82 -2.75
C ALA A 89 7.69 29.95 -2.70
N LYS A 90 8.23 31.18 -2.61
CA LYS A 90 9.66 31.41 -2.46
C LYS A 90 10.18 30.88 -1.13
N TRP A 91 9.46 31.08 -0.03
CA TRP A 91 9.82 30.52 1.27
C TRP A 91 9.91 28.99 1.23
N LEU A 92 8.88 28.30 0.71
CA LEU A 92 8.86 26.84 0.60
C LEU A 92 10.10 26.31 -0.15
N LEU A 93 10.51 26.99 -1.21
CA LEU A 93 11.69 26.61 -1.99
C LEU A 93 13.01 26.86 -1.25
N THR A 94 13.05 27.70 -0.20
CA THR A 94 14.26 27.89 0.63
C THR A 94 14.32 27.00 1.86
N ASP A 95 13.18 26.47 2.30
CA ASP A 95 13.10 25.65 3.50
C ASP A 95 13.17 24.17 3.12
N ARG A 96 14.37 23.59 3.26
CA ARG A 96 14.60 22.16 2.96
C ARG A 96 13.66 21.25 3.73
N THR A 97 13.38 21.55 4.99
CA THR A 97 12.56 20.69 5.86
C THR A 97 11.12 20.69 5.39
N ALA A 98 10.54 21.86 5.13
CA ALA A 98 9.18 21.99 4.61
C ALA A 98 9.06 21.36 3.21
N LEU A 99 10.03 21.60 2.33
CA LEU A 99 10.03 21.05 0.98
C LEU A 99 10.17 19.53 0.95
N ALA A 100 11.09 18.98 1.74
CA ALA A 100 11.22 17.54 1.92
C ALA A 100 9.91 16.95 2.46
N LEU A 101 9.34 17.54 3.50
CA LEU A 101 8.08 17.07 4.08
C LEU A 101 6.95 17.09 3.04
N PHE A 102 6.81 18.16 2.26
CA PHE A 102 5.80 18.29 1.22
C PHE A 102 5.93 17.23 0.12
N LEU A 103 7.15 16.96 -0.35
CA LEU A 103 7.38 16.02 -1.45
C LEU A 103 7.36 14.54 -1.04
N THR A 104 7.64 14.25 0.23
CA THR A 104 7.86 12.87 0.70
C THR A 104 6.76 12.38 1.65
N SER A 105 5.62 13.09 1.71
CA SER A 105 4.43 12.69 2.48
C SER A 105 3.37 12.00 1.61
N GLY A 106 3.81 11.31 0.56
CA GLY A 106 2.97 10.72 -0.48
C GLY A 106 2.57 11.72 -1.57
N ASN A 107 2.04 11.20 -2.68
CA ASN A 107 1.64 12.04 -3.82
C ASN A 107 0.44 12.92 -3.49
N ALA A 108 0.41 14.13 -4.06
CA ALA A 108 -0.80 14.94 -4.12
C ALA A 108 -1.95 14.12 -4.77
N ALA A 109 -3.17 14.27 -4.26
CA ALA A 109 -4.35 13.60 -4.82
C ALA A 109 -4.45 13.84 -6.33
N GLU A 110 -4.68 12.76 -7.10
CA GLU A 110 -4.68 12.76 -8.57
C GLU A 110 -3.43 13.40 -9.22
N ASN A 111 -2.28 13.37 -8.53
CA ASN A 111 -1.05 14.05 -8.92
C ASN A 111 -1.21 15.56 -9.17
N ARG A 112 -2.18 16.21 -8.52
CA ARG A 112 -2.49 17.64 -8.67
C ARG A 112 -1.56 18.53 -7.83
N TRP A 113 -0.26 18.46 -8.13
CA TRP A 113 0.79 19.15 -7.36
C TRP A 113 0.63 20.67 -7.31
N THR A 114 0.15 21.29 -8.39
CA THR A 114 -0.11 22.74 -8.44
C THR A 114 -1.20 23.16 -7.46
N ASP A 115 -2.29 22.39 -7.38
CA ASP A 115 -3.38 22.69 -6.47
C ASP A 115 -2.96 22.46 -5.02
N ALA A 116 -2.23 21.37 -4.75
CA ALA A 116 -1.64 21.13 -3.43
C ALA A 116 -0.73 22.29 -3.00
N ALA A 117 0.18 22.73 -3.87
CA ALA A 117 1.11 23.82 -3.58
C ALA A 117 0.38 25.14 -3.30
N ARG A 118 -0.71 25.42 -4.03
CA ARG A 118 -1.54 26.61 -3.84
C ARG A 118 -2.23 26.59 -2.47
N ILE A 119 -2.87 25.47 -2.12
CA ILE A 119 -3.54 25.30 -0.81
C ILE A 119 -2.52 25.43 0.32
N PHE A 120 -1.36 24.78 0.19
CA PHE A 120 -0.29 24.89 1.18
C PHE A 120 0.13 26.35 1.39
N CYS A 121 0.44 27.07 0.31
CA CYS A 121 0.84 28.47 0.41
C CYS A 121 -0.26 29.36 1.00
N GLN A 122 -1.53 29.13 0.67
CA GLN A 122 -2.65 29.84 1.29
C GLN A 122 -2.72 29.60 2.81
N ILE A 123 -2.49 28.37 3.26
CA ILE A 123 -2.40 28.06 4.70
C ILE A 123 -1.22 28.81 5.34
N ILE A 124 -0.04 28.81 4.71
CA ILE A 124 1.14 29.54 5.23
C ILE A 124 0.88 31.06 5.32
N ALA A 125 0.20 31.64 4.33
CA ALA A 125 -0.14 33.05 4.31
C ALA A 125 -1.12 33.43 5.44
N LYS A 126 -2.06 32.53 5.76
CA LYS A 126 -3.07 32.75 6.80
C LYS A 126 -2.57 32.45 8.21
N ASP A 127 -1.76 31.40 8.37
CA ASP A 127 -1.16 30.99 9.64
C ASP A 127 0.37 30.85 9.50
N PRO A 128 1.14 31.90 9.85
CA PRO A 128 2.60 31.82 9.86
C PRO A 128 3.17 30.72 10.78
N ALA A 129 2.43 30.23 11.79
CA ALA A 129 2.87 29.12 12.63
C ALA A 129 2.96 27.81 11.82
N ALA A 130 2.21 27.70 10.71
CA ALA A 130 2.26 26.60 9.74
C ALA A 130 3.63 26.41 9.06
N LYS A 131 4.62 27.27 9.35
CA LYS A 131 6.00 27.11 8.89
C LYS A 131 6.83 26.12 9.71
N SER A 132 6.32 25.60 10.85
CA SER A 132 7.09 24.68 11.70
C SER A 132 6.24 23.65 12.46
N ALA A 133 6.91 22.60 12.96
CA ALA A 133 6.38 21.62 13.92
C ALA A 133 5.05 20.95 13.52
N LEU A 134 4.12 20.80 14.48
CA LEU A 134 2.78 20.23 14.25
C LEU A 134 1.97 21.02 13.21
N PRO A 135 1.87 22.36 13.27
CA PRO A 135 1.17 23.14 12.25
C PRO A 135 1.64 22.86 10.82
N LEU A 136 2.95 22.73 10.59
CA LEU A 136 3.50 22.39 9.28
C LEU A 136 3.03 21.01 8.79
N ARG A 137 3.00 20.01 9.67
CA ARG A 137 2.55 18.65 9.30
C ARG A 137 1.07 18.62 8.92
N ILE A 138 0.21 19.34 9.65
CA ILE A 138 -1.23 19.46 9.33
C ILE A 138 -1.42 20.21 8.00
N ALA A 139 -0.65 21.28 7.77
CA ALA A 139 -0.71 22.06 6.53
C ALA A 139 -0.32 21.23 5.31
N VAL A 140 0.80 20.49 5.38
CA VAL A 140 1.24 19.58 4.31
C VAL A 140 0.19 18.50 4.06
N ALA A 141 -0.31 17.85 5.12
CA ALA A 141 -1.33 16.81 4.98
C ALA A 141 -2.60 17.32 4.30
N THR A 142 -3.09 18.48 4.74
CA THR A 142 -4.28 19.13 4.19
C THR A 142 -4.07 19.48 2.72
N ALA A 143 -2.97 20.13 2.39
CA ALA A 143 -2.66 20.50 1.02
C ALA A 143 -2.61 19.29 0.06
N LEU A 144 -1.95 18.20 0.46
CA LEU A 144 -1.81 17.01 -0.38
C LEU A 144 -3.11 16.24 -0.57
N VAL A 145 -3.99 16.23 0.43
CA VAL A 145 -5.31 15.57 0.34
C VAL A 145 -6.28 16.41 -0.46
N PHE A 146 -6.38 17.70 -0.16
CA PHE A 146 -7.37 18.61 -0.76
C PHE A 146 -6.96 19.16 -2.12
N ALA A 147 -5.83 18.69 -2.68
CA ALA A 147 -5.47 18.92 -4.07
C ALA A 147 -6.59 18.48 -5.04
N GLU A 148 -7.37 17.47 -4.63
CA GLU A 148 -8.68 17.16 -5.18
C GLU A 148 -9.77 17.56 -4.15
N PRO A 149 -10.89 18.17 -4.59
CA PRO A 149 -11.99 18.50 -3.68
C PRO A 149 -12.51 17.28 -2.91
N VAL A 150 -12.40 17.33 -1.59
CA VAL A 150 -12.98 16.30 -0.70
C VAL A 150 -14.46 16.59 -0.52
N LYS A 151 -15.31 15.62 -0.88
CA LYS A 151 -16.77 15.73 -0.74
C LYS A 151 -17.24 15.08 0.55
N ALA A 152 -18.13 15.76 1.26
CA ALA A 152 -18.79 15.23 2.43
C ALA A 152 -19.64 13.99 2.04
N LEU A 153 -19.57 12.93 2.84
CA LEU A 153 -20.35 11.71 2.62
C LEU A 153 -21.85 11.97 2.71
N ALA A 154 -22.25 12.89 3.59
CA ALA A 154 -23.65 13.14 3.91
C ALA A 154 -24.48 13.61 2.71
N ASP A 155 -23.94 14.55 1.92
CA ASP A 155 -24.68 15.23 0.84
C ASP A 155 -23.83 15.63 -0.37
N GLY A 156 -22.52 15.37 -0.36
CA GLY A 156 -21.60 15.72 -1.43
C GLY A 156 -21.05 17.15 -1.40
N THR A 157 -21.34 17.94 -0.36
CA THR A 157 -20.79 19.29 -0.17
C THR A 157 -19.26 19.26 -0.12
N ILE A 158 -18.60 20.24 -0.73
CA ILE A 158 -17.14 20.32 -0.71
C ILE A 158 -16.68 20.81 0.67
N ILE A 159 -15.80 20.06 1.30
CA ILE A 159 -15.16 20.44 2.56
C ILE A 159 -14.06 21.46 2.25
N GLU A 160 -14.07 22.60 2.93
CA GLU A 160 -13.12 23.69 2.72
C GLU A 160 -11.75 23.37 3.36
N PRO A 161 -10.64 23.31 2.58
CA PRO A 161 -9.33 22.90 3.09
C PRO A 161 -8.79 23.80 4.19
N ILE A 162 -8.93 25.12 4.06
CA ILE A 162 -8.35 26.05 5.04
C ILE A 162 -9.11 25.94 6.37
N ALA A 163 -10.44 25.85 6.32
CA ALA A 163 -11.26 25.65 7.51
C ALA A 163 -10.91 24.31 8.19
N ARG A 164 -10.75 23.23 7.41
CA ARG A 164 -10.35 21.91 7.92
C ARG A 164 -8.99 21.96 8.64
N TYR A 165 -8.00 22.65 8.08
CA TYR A 165 -6.72 22.89 8.73
C TYR A 165 -6.90 23.59 10.09
N GLU A 166 -7.66 24.68 10.12
CA GLU A 166 -7.92 25.48 11.32
C GLU A 166 -8.64 24.67 12.40
N SER A 167 -9.62 23.85 12.02
CA SER A 167 -10.35 22.97 12.93
C SER A 167 -9.44 21.98 13.65
N PHE A 168 -8.57 21.27 12.92
CA PHE A 168 -7.64 20.32 13.56
C PHE A 168 -6.56 21.01 14.41
N ARG A 169 -6.12 22.22 14.04
CA ARG A 169 -5.27 23.05 14.90
C ARG A 169 -5.98 23.38 16.21
N LYS A 170 -7.19 23.91 16.12
CA LYS A 170 -8.02 24.29 17.26
C LYS A 170 -8.32 23.10 18.16
N TRP A 171 -8.74 21.97 17.59
CA TRP A 171 -9.09 20.76 18.36
C TRP A 171 -7.90 20.14 19.09
N ASN A 172 -6.69 20.26 18.52
CA ASN A 172 -5.48 19.90 19.24
C ASN A 172 -5.26 20.81 20.46
N ASP A 173 -5.37 22.13 20.27
CA ASP A 173 -5.12 23.11 21.32
C ASP A 173 -6.20 23.04 22.43
N GLU A 174 -7.43 22.63 22.11
CA GLU A 174 -8.52 22.34 23.04
C GLU A 174 -8.38 20.98 23.75
N GLY A 175 -7.44 20.13 23.34
CA GLY A 175 -7.23 18.80 23.94
C GLY A 175 -8.34 17.79 23.66
N VAL A 176 -9.13 17.98 22.60
CA VAL A 176 -10.22 17.06 22.23
C VAL A 176 -9.78 15.93 21.29
N LEU A 177 -8.56 16.01 20.76
CA LEU A 177 -7.89 14.92 20.03
C LEU A 177 -7.07 14.05 20.99
N PHE A 178 -6.79 12.80 20.62
CA PHE A 178 -5.87 11.99 21.42
C PHE A 178 -4.44 12.55 21.39
N PRO A 179 -3.67 12.49 22.50
CA PRO A 179 -2.32 13.04 22.57
C PRO A 179 -1.40 12.58 21.43
N SER A 180 -1.57 11.33 21.01
CA SER A 180 -0.82 10.71 19.92
C SER A 180 -0.97 11.39 18.55
N PHE A 181 -1.95 12.29 18.37
CA PHE A 181 -2.08 13.12 17.17
C PHE A 181 -0.82 13.98 16.95
N CYS A 182 -0.19 14.44 18.03
CA CYS A 182 1.04 15.24 17.99
C CYS A 182 2.25 14.47 17.44
N ASP A 183 2.21 13.13 17.48
CA ASP A 183 3.32 12.27 17.07
C ASP A 183 3.23 11.87 15.59
N LEU A 184 2.08 12.07 14.95
CA LEU A 184 1.86 11.68 13.57
C LEU A 184 2.77 12.46 12.62
N ASN A 185 3.33 11.80 11.62
CA ASN A 185 3.96 12.48 10.49
C ASN A 185 2.90 13.05 9.53
N ALA A 186 3.33 13.90 8.60
CA ALA A 186 2.41 14.55 7.66
C ALA A 186 1.70 13.54 6.73
N TRP A 187 2.31 12.39 6.43
CA TRP A 187 1.67 11.34 5.64
C TRP A 187 0.52 10.66 6.41
N GLN A 188 0.72 10.29 7.68
CA GLN A 188 -0.32 9.76 8.58
C GLN A 188 -1.47 10.76 8.74
N MET A 189 -1.16 12.05 8.93
CA MET A 189 -2.17 13.10 9.08
C MET A 189 -3.09 13.24 7.87
N ARG A 190 -2.69 12.80 6.67
CA ARG A 190 -3.58 12.79 5.48
C ARG A 190 -4.83 11.96 5.73
N TYR A 191 -4.68 10.84 6.44
CA TYR A 191 -5.79 9.95 6.81
C TYR A 191 -6.51 10.40 8.08
N VAL A 192 -6.24 11.61 8.56
CA VAL A 192 -6.97 12.29 9.63
C VAL A 192 -7.76 13.45 9.02
N VAL A 193 -7.06 14.43 8.43
CA VAL A 193 -7.68 15.65 7.88
C VAL A 193 -8.52 15.36 6.64
N GLY A 194 -8.24 14.26 5.94
CA GLY A 194 -8.98 13.79 4.76
C GLY A 194 -10.31 13.10 5.05
N SER A 195 -10.87 13.26 6.24
CA SER A 195 -12.19 12.72 6.57
C SER A 195 -13.26 13.21 5.61
N TRP A 196 -14.11 12.28 5.17
CA TRP A 196 -15.34 12.58 4.42
C TRP A 196 -16.49 13.04 5.32
N ALA A 197 -16.33 13.02 6.65
CA ALA A 197 -17.26 13.66 7.56
C ALA A 197 -16.99 15.17 7.60
N THR A 198 -18.05 15.96 7.71
CA THR A 198 -17.96 17.39 7.99
C THR A 198 -17.39 17.66 9.40
N ASP A 199 -16.97 18.89 9.68
CA ASP A 199 -16.43 19.22 10.99
C ASP A 199 -17.48 19.11 12.10
N GLU A 200 -18.75 19.40 11.76
CA GLU A 200 -19.92 19.20 12.60
C GLU A 200 -20.12 17.71 12.93
N GLU A 201 -19.97 16.82 11.95
CA GLU A 201 -20.06 15.38 12.16
C GLU A 201 -18.90 14.84 13.01
N LEU A 202 -17.68 15.34 12.80
CA LEU A 202 -16.53 14.98 13.64
C LEU A 202 -16.73 15.47 15.09
N ALA A 203 -17.34 16.63 15.30
CA ALA A 203 -17.73 17.09 16.63
C ALA A 203 -18.83 16.22 17.24
N TRP A 204 -19.84 15.83 16.46
CA TRP A 204 -20.87 14.88 16.88
C TRP A 204 -20.25 13.54 17.29
N ALA A 205 -19.32 13.00 16.51
CA ALA A 205 -18.64 11.74 16.81
C ALA A 205 -17.95 11.78 18.18
N ARG A 206 -17.23 12.87 18.47
CA ARG A 206 -16.58 13.06 19.78
C ARG A 206 -17.56 13.13 20.94
N ALA A 207 -18.74 13.69 20.71
CA ALA A 207 -19.80 13.83 21.72
C ALA A 207 -20.59 12.55 21.96
N ASN A 208 -20.64 11.62 20.99
CA ASN A 208 -21.53 10.46 21.03
C ASN A 208 -20.81 9.10 21.09
N ILE A 209 -19.47 9.06 21.01
CA ILE A 209 -18.72 7.82 21.18
C ILE A 209 -19.02 7.17 22.55
N GLN A 210 -19.17 5.85 22.55
CA GLN A 210 -19.31 5.08 23.79
C GLN A 210 -18.05 5.23 24.66
N PRO A 211 -18.16 5.52 25.97
CA PRO A 211 -17.01 5.81 26.83
C PRO A 211 -15.90 4.76 26.81
N GLU A 212 -16.25 3.48 26.73
CA GLU A 212 -15.33 2.34 26.68
C GLU A 212 -14.53 2.22 25.37
N LEU A 213 -15.01 2.87 24.30
CA LEU A 213 -14.36 2.92 23.00
C LEU A 213 -13.49 4.17 22.83
N LYS A 214 -13.56 5.13 23.77
CA LYS A 214 -12.83 6.41 23.74
C LYS A 214 -11.35 6.24 24.15
N VAL A 215 -10.66 5.31 23.50
CA VAL A 215 -9.21 5.07 23.61
C VAL A 215 -8.67 4.69 22.23
N ARG A 216 -7.41 5.01 21.95
CA ARG A 216 -6.82 4.86 20.60
C ARG A 216 -6.95 3.45 20.05
N GLU A 217 -6.75 2.46 20.91
CA GLU A 217 -6.72 1.05 20.54
C GLU A 217 -8.10 0.55 20.08
N LYS A 218 -9.17 1.11 20.65
CA LYS A 218 -10.56 0.68 20.45
C LYS A 218 -11.40 1.63 19.62
N ILE A 219 -10.92 2.83 19.28
CA ILE A 219 -11.76 3.84 18.64
C ILE A 219 -12.36 3.37 17.29
N GLY A 220 -11.66 2.49 16.57
CA GLY A 220 -12.16 1.85 15.37
C GLY A 220 -13.38 0.94 15.61
N GLU A 221 -13.52 0.36 16.79
CA GLU A 221 -14.69 -0.44 17.17
C GLU A 221 -15.97 0.41 17.24
N GLY A 222 -15.85 1.75 17.28
CA GLY A 222 -16.98 2.67 17.11
C GLY A 222 -17.74 2.46 15.79
N ALA A 223 -17.13 1.80 14.79
CA ALA A 223 -17.81 1.33 13.58
C ALA A 223 -19.11 0.54 13.89
N TYR A 224 -19.10 -0.25 14.97
CA TYR A 224 -20.19 -1.15 15.34
C TYR A 224 -21.31 -0.49 16.17
N MET A 225 -21.23 0.83 16.35
CA MET A 225 -22.41 1.62 16.76
C MET A 225 -23.48 1.63 15.65
N VAL A 226 -23.06 1.51 14.39
CA VAL A 226 -23.97 1.36 13.25
C VAL A 226 -24.46 -0.09 13.18
N GLU A 227 -25.77 -0.28 13.38
CA GLU A 227 -26.40 -1.60 13.26
C GLU A 227 -26.39 -2.11 11.81
N TYR A 228 -26.02 -3.37 11.60
CA TYR A 228 -26.06 -3.99 10.28
C TYR A 228 -27.52 -4.21 9.83
N ARG A 229 -27.98 -3.44 8.84
CA ARG A 229 -29.34 -3.52 8.28
C ARG A 229 -29.32 -3.37 6.77
N ASP A 230 -29.73 -4.41 6.05
CA ASP A 230 -29.91 -4.39 4.59
C ASP A 230 -31.29 -3.85 4.15
N VAL A 231 -32.25 -3.81 5.10
CA VAL A 231 -33.59 -3.23 4.96
C VAL A 231 -33.89 -2.37 6.19
N ASN A 232 -34.39 -1.15 5.98
CA ASN A 232 -34.73 -0.26 7.09
C ASN A 232 -36.08 -0.64 7.74
N SER A 233 -36.47 0.06 8.82
CA SER A 233 -37.72 -0.19 9.56
C SER A 233 -39.01 -0.03 8.72
N LYS A 234 -38.93 0.57 7.53
CA LYS A 234 -40.04 0.76 6.57
C LYS A 234 -40.03 -0.26 5.42
N GLY A 235 -39.15 -1.25 5.45
CA GLY A 235 -39.05 -2.25 4.38
C GLY A 235 -38.29 -1.78 3.14
N VAL A 236 -37.57 -0.65 3.21
CA VAL A 236 -36.77 -0.13 2.09
C VAL A 236 -35.37 -0.74 2.12
N SER A 237 -34.93 -1.35 1.01
CA SER A 237 -33.59 -1.91 0.88
C SER A 237 -32.51 -0.82 0.80
N VAL A 238 -31.34 -1.08 1.38
CA VAL A 238 -30.15 -0.20 1.30
C VAL A 238 -29.73 0.09 -0.16
N GLN A 239 -30.07 -0.80 -1.09
CA GLN A 239 -29.80 -0.63 -2.53
C GLN A 239 -30.62 0.52 -3.15
N ARG A 240 -31.64 1.04 -2.44
CA ARG A 240 -32.41 2.23 -2.84
C ARG A 240 -31.72 3.56 -2.50
N GLY A 241 -30.50 3.52 -1.93
CA GLY A 241 -29.69 4.71 -1.68
C GLY A 241 -30.37 5.70 -0.73
N ARG A 242 -30.57 6.96 -1.17
CA ARG A 242 -31.10 8.04 -0.31
C ARG A 242 -32.48 7.75 0.28
N GLU A 243 -33.30 6.93 -0.39
CA GLU A 243 -34.62 6.52 0.13
C GLU A 243 -34.52 5.62 1.37
N TYR A 244 -33.46 4.82 1.49
CA TYR A 244 -33.20 4.02 2.68
C TYR A 244 -33.08 4.89 3.94
N TYR A 245 -32.57 6.12 3.79
CA TYR A 245 -32.43 7.10 4.87
C TYR A 245 -33.58 8.13 4.89
N ASP A 246 -34.76 7.80 4.36
CA ASP A 246 -35.94 8.68 4.33
C ASP A 246 -35.69 10.04 3.66
N GLY A 247 -34.79 10.09 2.68
CA GLY A 247 -34.43 11.36 2.02
C GLY A 247 -33.41 12.21 2.78
N ARG A 248 -33.04 11.83 4.01
CA ARG A 248 -32.09 12.56 4.86
C ARG A 248 -30.65 12.41 4.35
N PRO A 249 -29.78 13.42 4.56
CA PRO A 249 -28.34 13.27 4.32
C PRO A 249 -27.74 12.14 5.15
N MET A 250 -26.79 11.39 4.58
CA MET A 250 -26.12 10.25 5.22
C MET A 250 -25.07 10.71 6.23
N THR A 251 -25.49 11.49 7.23
CA THR A 251 -24.60 11.95 8.30
C THR A 251 -24.23 10.81 9.25
N MET A 252 -23.18 10.99 10.05
CA MET A 252 -22.87 10.05 11.14
C MET A 252 -24.08 9.79 12.06
N ALA A 253 -24.78 10.83 12.51
CA ALA A 253 -25.97 10.69 13.35
C ALA A 253 -27.09 9.88 12.67
N VAL A 254 -27.29 10.08 11.36
CA VAL A 254 -28.29 9.34 10.58
C VAL A 254 -27.90 7.87 10.40
N MET A 255 -26.61 7.58 10.19
CA MET A 255 -26.11 6.20 10.11
C MET A 255 -26.23 5.45 11.44
N ASP A 256 -25.96 6.12 12.56
CA ASP A 256 -26.14 5.57 13.91
C ASP A 256 -27.61 5.24 14.21
N GLU A 257 -28.53 6.15 13.87
CA GLU A 257 -29.98 5.96 14.09
C GLU A 257 -30.58 4.87 13.19
N VAL A 258 -30.27 4.90 11.89
CA VAL A 258 -30.96 4.06 10.89
C VAL A 258 -30.27 2.71 10.71
N GLY A 259 -28.96 2.64 10.89
CA GLY A 259 -28.12 1.51 10.52
C GLY A 259 -27.67 1.57 9.05
N GLY A 260 -27.06 0.49 8.59
CA GLY A 260 -26.62 0.33 7.21
C GLY A 260 -25.85 -0.97 7.00
N VAL A 261 -25.23 -1.15 5.83
CA VAL A 261 -24.39 -2.32 5.55
C VAL A 261 -22.90 -1.97 5.65
N CYS A 262 -22.02 -2.86 5.18
CA CYS A 262 -20.56 -2.74 5.30
C CYS A 262 -19.99 -1.36 4.92
N GLY A 263 -20.54 -0.73 3.88
CA GLY A 263 -20.12 0.61 3.46
C GLY A 263 -20.42 1.71 4.50
N ALA A 264 -21.56 1.67 5.19
CA ALA A 264 -21.90 2.63 6.23
C ALA A 264 -21.03 2.40 7.48
N ILE A 265 -20.94 1.14 7.94
CA ILE A 265 -20.14 0.72 9.09
C ILE A 265 -18.67 1.16 8.95
N SER A 266 -18.06 0.87 7.80
CA SER A 266 -16.63 1.14 7.58
C SER A 266 -16.30 2.63 7.42
N LYS A 267 -17.19 3.39 6.77
CA LYS A 267 -17.04 4.85 6.65
C LYS A 267 -17.27 5.55 7.99
N PHE A 268 -18.26 5.09 8.77
CA PHE A 268 -18.52 5.57 10.12
C PHE A 268 -17.32 5.29 11.04
N GLY A 269 -16.80 4.05 11.04
CA GLY A 269 -15.61 3.67 11.80
C GLY A 269 -14.38 4.51 11.46
N SER A 270 -14.16 4.78 10.17
CA SER A 270 -13.08 5.65 9.71
C SER A 270 -13.26 7.09 10.23
N ALA A 271 -14.45 7.67 10.08
CA ALA A 271 -14.75 9.01 10.56
C ALA A 271 -14.65 9.12 12.09
N MET A 272 -15.06 8.08 12.82
CA MET A 272 -14.93 8.00 14.27
C MET A 272 -13.45 8.05 14.71
N CYS A 273 -12.57 7.30 14.06
CA CYS A 273 -11.13 7.38 14.32
C CYS A 273 -10.59 8.80 14.05
N GLN A 274 -10.95 9.37 12.90
CA GLN A 274 -10.48 10.67 12.44
C GLN A 274 -10.93 11.81 13.36
N ALA A 275 -12.13 11.70 13.94
CA ALA A 275 -12.67 12.67 14.89
C ALA A 275 -11.79 12.84 16.14
N PHE A 276 -11.02 11.81 16.50
CA PHE A 276 -10.08 11.80 17.62
C PHE A 276 -8.61 11.96 17.20
N GLY A 277 -8.35 12.25 15.93
CA GLY A 277 -6.99 12.43 15.41
C GLY A 277 -6.26 11.11 15.14
N VAL A 278 -6.97 10.00 14.96
CA VAL A 278 -6.37 8.70 14.63
C VAL A 278 -6.44 8.47 13.11
N PRO A 279 -5.31 8.17 12.43
CA PRO A 279 -5.30 7.86 11.00
C PRO A 279 -6.22 6.68 10.68
N ALA A 280 -7.16 6.88 9.78
CA ALA A 280 -8.05 5.84 9.31
C ALA A 280 -8.57 6.11 7.91
N MET A 281 -8.96 5.04 7.21
CA MET A 281 -9.63 5.17 5.92
C MET A 281 -10.43 3.91 5.56
N PRO A 282 -11.53 4.05 4.80
CA PRO A 282 -12.22 2.91 4.22
C PRO A 282 -11.33 2.22 3.16
N VAL A 283 -11.46 0.91 3.07
CA VAL A 283 -10.81 0.06 2.08
C VAL A 283 -11.83 -0.91 1.47
N GLY A 284 -11.62 -1.29 0.22
CA GLY A 284 -12.39 -2.34 -0.45
C GLY A 284 -11.79 -3.72 -0.19
N GLN A 285 -12.66 -4.71 -0.07
CA GLN A 285 -12.38 -6.14 -0.12
C GLN A 285 -13.32 -6.78 -1.16
N PRO A 286 -13.07 -7.99 -1.67
CA PRO A 286 -13.98 -8.62 -2.63
C PRO A 286 -15.43 -8.70 -2.10
N GLY A 287 -16.34 -7.95 -2.72
CA GLY A 287 -17.75 -7.88 -2.33
C GLY A 287 -18.04 -7.16 -1.01
N HIS A 288 -17.07 -6.44 -0.43
CA HIS A 288 -17.19 -5.90 0.92
C HIS A 288 -16.41 -4.59 1.11
N CYS A 289 -16.89 -3.74 2.02
CA CYS A 289 -16.16 -2.55 2.45
C CYS A 289 -15.68 -2.76 3.88
N ALA A 290 -14.37 -2.70 4.07
CA ALA A 290 -13.71 -2.68 5.37
C ALA A 290 -13.14 -1.28 5.63
N PHE A 291 -12.44 -1.10 6.74
CA PHE A 291 -11.62 0.08 6.97
C PHE A 291 -10.33 -0.32 7.67
N ILE A 292 -9.33 0.55 7.59
CA ILE A 292 -8.12 0.39 8.36
C ILE A 292 -7.91 1.60 9.26
N TRP A 293 -7.32 1.37 10.44
CA TRP A 293 -6.93 2.46 11.33
C TRP A 293 -5.65 2.14 12.09
N GLU A 294 -4.93 3.16 12.49
CA GLU A 294 -3.69 3.04 13.22
C GLU A 294 -3.94 2.93 14.74
N ASN A 295 -4.31 1.73 15.19
CA ASN A 295 -4.76 1.47 16.57
C ASN A 295 -3.65 1.64 17.63
N ALA A 296 -2.38 1.60 17.23
CA ALA A 296 -1.23 1.99 18.04
C ALA A 296 -0.19 2.66 17.13
N PRO A 297 0.77 3.47 17.63
CA PRO A 297 1.77 4.12 16.79
C PRO A 297 2.43 3.15 15.79
N HIS A 298 2.37 3.50 14.50
CA HIS A 298 2.88 2.71 13.36
C HIS A 298 2.24 1.32 13.17
N THR A 299 1.21 0.98 13.94
CA THR A 299 0.52 -0.31 13.88
C THR A 299 -0.88 -0.11 13.34
N TRP A 300 -1.13 -0.68 12.16
CA TRP A 300 -2.43 -0.60 11.48
C TRP A 300 -3.23 -1.88 11.68
N SER A 301 -4.53 -1.72 11.88
CA SER A 301 -5.51 -2.80 12.02
C SER A 301 -6.59 -2.69 10.94
N ILE A 302 -7.25 -3.82 10.62
CA ILE A 302 -8.42 -3.85 9.72
C ILE A 302 -9.68 -4.07 10.55
N GLY A 303 -10.69 -3.23 10.34
CA GLY A 303 -12.02 -3.36 10.92
C GLY A 303 -13.04 -3.74 9.88
N ASN A 304 -14.11 -4.39 10.33
CA ASN A 304 -15.11 -4.98 9.45
C ASN A 304 -14.41 -5.87 8.39
N ASN A 305 -13.53 -6.77 8.81
CA ASN A 305 -12.60 -7.50 7.94
C ASN A 305 -13.14 -8.89 7.53
N ILE A 306 -13.20 -9.18 6.23
CA ILE A 306 -13.58 -10.51 5.71
C ILE A 306 -12.51 -11.19 4.84
N SER A 307 -11.45 -10.49 4.42
CA SER A 307 -10.47 -11.02 3.46
C SER A 307 -8.99 -10.76 3.79
N GLY A 308 -8.69 -9.96 4.83
CA GLY A 308 -7.33 -9.64 5.25
C GLY A 308 -6.61 -8.62 4.34
N TRP A 309 -5.35 -8.31 4.68
CA TRP A 309 -4.57 -7.23 4.05
C TRP A 309 -4.30 -7.47 2.56
N ALA A 310 -3.96 -8.70 2.18
CA ALA A 310 -3.55 -9.03 0.81
C ALA A 310 -4.64 -8.78 -0.24
N GLN A 311 -5.91 -8.83 0.15
CA GLN A 311 -7.06 -8.59 -0.74
C GLN A 311 -7.75 -7.24 -0.48
N SER A 312 -7.19 -6.45 0.43
CA SER A 312 -7.71 -5.13 0.76
C SER A 312 -7.07 -4.06 -0.13
N HIS A 313 -7.85 -3.14 -0.67
CA HIS A 313 -7.40 -2.06 -1.57
C HIS A 313 -8.02 -0.71 -1.19
N CYS A 314 -7.38 0.41 -1.55
CA CYS A 314 -7.92 1.73 -1.25
C CYS A 314 -9.27 1.96 -1.94
N HIS A 315 -10.19 2.58 -1.19
CA HIS A 315 -11.47 3.02 -1.73
C HIS A 315 -11.27 4.17 -2.73
N ASP A 316 -12.18 4.33 -3.68
CA ASP A 316 -12.18 5.49 -4.59
C ASP A 316 -12.28 6.80 -3.79
N GLY A 317 -11.57 7.83 -4.26
CA GLY A 317 -11.42 9.12 -3.57
C GLY A 317 -10.34 9.13 -2.47
N ILE A 318 -9.56 8.05 -2.33
CA ILE A 318 -8.44 7.97 -1.38
C ILE A 318 -7.15 7.63 -2.12
N SER A 319 -6.15 8.49 -1.95
CA SER A 319 -4.80 8.30 -2.50
C SER A 319 -3.88 7.67 -1.46
N ILE A 320 -3.27 6.54 -1.83
CA ILE A 320 -2.17 5.91 -1.08
C ILE A 320 -0.94 5.81 -1.99
N PRO A 321 0.29 5.73 -1.43
CA PRO A 321 1.49 5.61 -2.24
C PRO A 321 1.58 4.26 -2.95
N TRP A 322 2.35 4.21 -4.04
CA TRP A 322 2.86 3.01 -4.72
C TRP A 322 1.83 2.11 -5.42
N GLY A 323 0.55 2.34 -5.25
CA GLY A 323 -0.51 1.63 -5.95
C GLY A 323 -1.85 1.76 -5.22
N ARG A 324 -2.67 0.71 -5.31
CA ARG A 324 -3.99 0.67 -4.64
C ARG A 324 -4.11 -0.38 -3.54
N ALA A 325 -3.10 -1.22 -3.33
CA ALA A 325 -3.20 -2.25 -2.31
C ALA A 325 -2.99 -1.66 -0.91
N SER A 326 -3.88 -1.98 0.04
CA SER A 326 -3.88 -1.38 1.37
C SER A 326 -2.63 -1.69 2.20
N TRP A 327 -1.93 -2.79 1.92
CA TRP A 327 -0.69 -3.14 2.60
C TRP A 327 0.45 -2.15 2.29
N PHE A 328 0.36 -1.36 1.21
CA PHE A 328 1.29 -0.23 1.00
C PHE A 328 1.21 0.84 2.09
N VAL A 329 0.10 0.92 2.82
CA VAL A 329 -0.05 1.86 3.94
C VAL A 329 0.86 1.45 5.09
N ARG A 330 0.85 0.16 5.45
CA ARG A 330 1.77 -0.39 6.47
C ARG A 330 3.22 -0.19 6.05
N MET A 331 3.55 -0.55 4.82
CA MET A 331 4.89 -0.40 4.29
C MET A 331 5.37 1.06 4.27
N MET A 332 4.51 2.01 3.90
CA MET A 332 4.87 3.43 3.92
C MET A 332 5.06 3.94 5.34
N SER A 333 4.21 3.50 6.27
CA SER A 333 4.37 3.78 7.70
C SER A 333 5.73 3.31 8.19
N ASP A 334 6.11 2.07 7.84
CA ASP A 334 7.39 1.47 8.23
C ASP A 334 8.60 2.12 7.54
N ALA A 335 8.50 2.44 6.25
CA ALA A 335 9.55 3.12 5.50
C ALA A 335 9.85 4.52 6.05
N GLN A 336 8.85 5.19 6.63
CA GLN A 336 9.00 6.53 7.22
C GLN A 336 9.40 6.54 8.70
N GLN A 337 9.56 5.38 9.36
CA GLN A 337 10.01 5.33 10.75
C GLN A 337 11.41 5.95 10.89
N ASP A 338 12.33 5.64 9.97
CA ASP A 338 13.57 6.41 9.78
C ASP A 338 13.36 7.49 8.71
N ARG A 339 12.84 8.63 9.17
CA ARG A 339 12.49 9.73 8.27
C ARG A 339 13.69 10.29 7.52
N ALA A 340 14.87 10.32 8.14
CA ALA A 340 16.08 10.85 7.52
C ALA A 340 16.52 9.92 6.39
N ALA A 341 16.60 8.62 6.65
CA ALA A 341 16.94 7.63 5.64
C ALA A 341 15.91 7.58 4.49
N PHE A 342 14.62 7.78 4.77
CA PHE A 342 13.59 7.91 3.75
C PHE A 342 13.80 9.14 2.86
N VAL A 343 14.06 10.33 3.43
CA VAL A 343 14.36 11.55 2.63
C VAL A 343 15.62 11.36 1.79
N ASP A 344 16.65 10.74 2.36
CA ASP A 344 17.91 10.46 1.68
C ASP A 344 17.68 9.53 0.47
N ALA A 345 16.87 8.47 0.64
CA ALA A 345 16.46 7.59 -0.46
C ALA A 345 15.69 8.36 -1.54
N GLU A 346 14.73 9.21 -1.17
CA GLU A 346 13.98 10.05 -2.13
C GLU A 346 14.90 11.02 -2.89
N CYS A 347 15.88 11.63 -2.22
CA CYS A 347 16.87 12.48 -2.88
C CYS A 347 17.75 11.69 -3.85
N LEU A 348 18.17 10.48 -3.49
CA LEU A 348 18.92 9.59 -4.36
C LEU A 348 18.10 9.16 -5.59
N ARG A 349 16.80 8.91 -5.43
CA ARG A 349 15.88 8.63 -6.55
C ARG A 349 15.80 9.81 -7.53
N ILE A 350 15.62 11.03 -7.02
CA ILE A 350 15.64 12.25 -7.85
C ILE A 350 17.00 12.41 -8.55
N ALA A 351 18.11 12.15 -7.84
CA ALA A 351 19.43 12.22 -8.43
C ALA A 351 19.63 11.18 -9.54
N ALA A 352 19.10 9.97 -9.38
CA ALA A 352 19.13 8.93 -10.41
C ALA A 352 18.31 9.30 -11.65
N GLU A 353 17.17 9.97 -11.49
CA GLU A 353 16.36 10.50 -12.59
C GLU A 353 17.19 11.45 -13.48
N LEU A 354 18.02 12.27 -12.86
CA LEU A 354 18.89 13.26 -13.52
C LEU A 354 20.22 12.69 -14.03
N ALA A 355 20.69 11.58 -13.44
CA ALA A 355 21.96 10.95 -13.79
C ALA A 355 21.93 10.28 -15.17
N LYS A 356 23.14 10.03 -15.71
CA LYS A 356 23.33 9.23 -16.93
C LYS A 356 22.87 7.78 -16.71
N SER A 357 22.34 7.14 -17.75
CA SER A 357 21.64 5.85 -17.65
C SER A 357 22.48 4.72 -17.07
N ASP A 358 23.78 4.69 -17.36
CA ASP A 358 24.71 3.62 -16.96
C ASP A 358 24.99 3.56 -15.44
N VAL A 359 24.71 4.63 -14.69
CA VAL A 359 24.89 4.66 -13.22
C VAL A 359 23.57 4.66 -12.44
N ARG A 360 22.41 4.70 -13.11
CA ARG A 360 21.11 4.84 -12.44
C ARG A 360 20.80 3.69 -11.49
N ASP A 361 20.98 2.45 -11.96
CA ASP A 361 20.77 1.25 -11.13
C ASP A 361 21.67 1.27 -9.88
N ASP A 362 22.94 1.63 -10.03
CA ASP A 362 23.89 1.64 -8.91
C ASP A 362 23.54 2.73 -7.87
N VAL A 363 23.03 3.90 -8.31
CA VAL A 363 22.52 4.94 -7.40
C VAL A 363 21.22 4.49 -6.71
N LEU A 364 20.31 3.85 -7.45
CA LEU A 364 19.05 3.34 -6.92
C LEU A 364 19.27 2.15 -5.97
N GLU A 365 20.31 1.35 -6.16
CA GLU A 365 20.74 0.34 -5.20
C GLU A 365 21.11 0.97 -3.85
N ILE A 366 21.76 2.14 -3.86
CA ILE A 366 22.07 2.89 -2.63
C ILE A 366 20.77 3.39 -1.99
N ALA A 367 19.83 3.93 -2.78
CA ALA A 367 18.53 4.36 -2.28
C ALA A 367 17.77 3.21 -1.60
N CYS A 368 17.67 2.05 -2.26
CA CYS A 368 17.07 0.84 -1.71
C CYS A 368 17.77 0.35 -0.43
N LYS A 369 19.08 0.53 -0.28
CA LYS A 369 19.79 0.17 0.97
C LYS A 369 19.54 1.17 2.10
N ARG A 370 19.36 2.46 1.77
CA ARG A 370 19.06 3.51 2.76
C ARG A 370 17.66 3.35 3.33
N SER A 371 16.68 3.13 2.48
CA SER A 371 15.30 2.86 2.88
C SER A 371 14.82 1.55 2.24
N PRO A 372 15.07 0.39 2.88
CA PRO A 372 14.72 -0.93 2.33
C PRO A 372 13.24 -1.09 1.99
N LEU A 373 12.35 -0.44 2.75
CA LEU A 373 10.90 -0.52 2.57
C LEU A 373 10.32 0.59 1.68
N ASP A 374 11.15 1.50 1.15
CA ASP A 374 10.70 2.46 0.13
C ASP A 374 10.49 1.72 -1.20
N PHE A 375 9.25 1.29 -1.43
CA PHE A 375 8.89 0.52 -2.60
C PHE A 375 9.11 1.28 -3.92
N ALA A 376 9.05 2.62 -3.91
CA ALA A 376 9.26 3.39 -5.12
C ALA A 376 10.72 3.43 -5.56
N ALA A 377 11.70 3.40 -4.63
CA ALA A 377 13.11 3.18 -5.00
C ALA A 377 13.30 1.87 -5.76
N TRP A 378 12.61 0.80 -5.34
CA TRP A 378 12.65 -0.50 -6.01
C TRP A 378 11.99 -0.48 -7.38
N GLN A 379 10.84 0.20 -7.52
CA GLN A 379 10.18 0.38 -8.82
C GLN A 379 11.09 1.12 -9.80
N ASP A 380 11.69 2.23 -9.37
CA ASP A 380 12.62 3.01 -10.20
C ASP A 380 13.85 2.17 -10.58
N ARG A 381 14.37 1.36 -9.64
CA ARG A 381 15.49 0.45 -9.91
C ARG A 381 15.14 -0.62 -10.94
N TRP A 382 13.95 -1.20 -10.85
CA TRP A 382 13.45 -2.16 -11.83
C TRP A 382 13.39 -1.55 -13.23
N THR A 383 12.95 -0.29 -13.33
CA THR A 383 12.97 0.45 -14.58
C THR A 383 14.40 0.69 -15.08
N ALA A 384 15.33 1.07 -14.21
CA ALA A 384 16.74 1.27 -14.57
C ALA A 384 17.44 -0.03 -15.03
N LEU A 385 16.98 -1.18 -14.54
CA LEU A 385 17.50 -2.50 -14.91
C LEU A 385 16.90 -3.06 -16.22
N ALA A 386 15.98 -2.37 -16.89
CA ALA A 386 15.21 -2.91 -18.02
C ALA A 386 16.06 -3.60 -19.11
N ASP A 387 17.24 -3.04 -19.40
CA ASP A 387 18.19 -3.53 -20.41
C ASP A 387 19.43 -4.21 -19.81
N ALA A 388 19.46 -4.37 -18.48
CA ALA A 388 20.56 -5.00 -17.78
C ALA A 388 20.62 -6.52 -18.04
N ARG A 389 21.82 -7.09 -17.95
CA ARG A 389 22.02 -8.54 -18.04
C ARG A 389 21.32 -9.24 -16.88
N SER A 390 20.88 -10.48 -17.11
CA SER A 390 20.18 -11.29 -16.10
C SER A 390 20.94 -11.50 -14.78
N ALA A 391 22.28 -11.38 -14.78
CA ALA A 391 23.08 -11.40 -13.55
C ALA A 391 22.76 -10.23 -12.60
N LYS A 392 22.60 -9.00 -13.12
CA LYS A 392 22.20 -7.84 -12.32
C LYS A 392 20.80 -8.03 -11.73
N TRP A 393 19.86 -8.54 -12.53
CA TRP A 393 18.51 -8.88 -12.07
C TRP A 393 18.50 -9.91 -10.93
N ARG A 394 19.33 -10.95 -11.01
CA ARG A 394 19.46 -11.95 -9.93
C ARG A 394 20.00 -11.32 -8.63
N THR A 395 20.99 -10.44 -8.73
CA THR A 395 21.49 -9.69 -7.56
C THR A 395 20.41 -8.80 -6.97
N ALA A 396 19.69 -8.05 -7.79
CA ALA A 396 18.62 -7.16 -7.34
C ALA A 396 17.48 -7.93 -6.65
N ILE A 397 17.09 -9.10 -7.17
CA ILE A 397 16.09 -9.97 -6.53
C ILE A 397 16.56 -10.49 -5.18
N LYS A 398 17.82 -10.89 -5.04
CA LYS A 398 18.35 -11.31 -3.74
C LYS A 398 18.29 -10.18 -2.71
N GLN A 399 18.67 -8.97 -3.11
CA GLN A 399 18.60 -7.79 -2.25
C GLN A 399 17.14 -7.43 -1.90
N ALA A 400 16.21 -7.56 -2.85
CA ALA A 400 14.78 -7.35 -2.59
C ALA A 400 14.23 -8.38 -1.59
N ALA A 401 14.68 -9.64 -1.67
CA ALA A 401 14.28 -10.67 -0.70
C ALA A 401 14.74 -10.33 0.72
N GLU A 402 15.94 -9.77 0.88
CA GLU A 402 16.44 -9.31 2.17
C GLU A 402 15.66 -8.09 2.68
N ALA A 403 15.39 -7.12 1.82
CA ALA A 403 14.70 -5.87 2.17
C ALA A 403 13.22 -6.09 2.55
N PHE A 404 12.51 -6.94 1.82
CA PHE A 404 11.08 -7.22 2.01
C PHE A 404 10.83 -8.51 2.79
N ALA A 405 11.78 -8.91 3.65
CA ALA A 405 11.65 -10.15 4.40
C ALA A 405 10.42 -10.19 5.32
N SER A 406 9.95 -9.02 5.80
CA SER A 406 8.71 -8.86 6.57
C SER A 406 7.48 -8.53 5.71
N GLU A 407 7.66 -8.31 4.40
CA GLU A 407 6.65 -7.83 3.46
C GLU A 407 6.63 -8.70 2.18
N PRO A 408 6.33 -10.01 2.31
CA PRO A 408 6.51 -11.00 1.24
C PRO A 408 5.69 -10.71 -0.03
N ILE A 409 4.56 -10.03 0.10
CA ILE A 409 3.72 -9.67 -1.05
C ILE A 409 4.41 -8.63 -1.95
N ALA A 410 5.16 -7.69 -1.37
CA ALA A 410 5.94 -6.71 -2.13
C ALA A 410 7.09 -7.40 -2.89
N PHE A 411 7.79 -8.31 -2.22
CA PHE A 411 8.81 -9.15 -2.86
C PHE A 411 8.24 -9.91 -4.06
N VAL A 412 7.08 -10.56 -3.91
CA VAL A 412 6.46 -11.31 -5.01
C VAL A 412 6.12 -10.42 -6.20
N GLN A 413 5.59 -9.22 -5.97
CA GLN A 413 5.30 -8.28 -7.06
C GLN A 413 6.56 -7.95 -7.87
N LEU A 414 7.68 -7.70 -7.20
CA LEU A 414 8.97 -7.42 -7.83
C LEU A 414 9.53 -8.66 -8.55
N SER A 415 9.46 -9.84 -7.94
CA SER A 415 9.89 -11.12 -8.53
C SER A 415 9.13 -11.45 -9.80
N ILE A 416 7.81 -11.25 -9.79
CA ILE A 416 6.96 -11.44 -10.96
C ILE A 416 7.36 -10.52 -12.12
N ALA A 417 7.70 -9.26 -11.82
CA ALA A 417 8.16 -8.31 -12.82
C ALA A 417 9.57 -8.64 -13.35
N ALA A 418 10.44 -9.21 -12.50
CA ALA A 418 11.80 -9.60 -12.87
C ALA A 418 11.87 -10.91 -13.67
N ALA A 419 10.91 -11.81 -13.50
CA ALA A 419 10.95 -13.16 -14.09
C ALA A 419 11.25 -13.17 -15.60
N PRO A 420 10.58 -12.37 -16.47
CA PRO A 420 10.88 -12.36 -17.90
C PRO A 420 12.30 -11.87 -18.23
N LYS A 421 12.91 -11.07 -17.36
CA LYS A 421 14.26 -10.52 -17.53
C LYS A 421 15.34 -11.50 -17.07
N ILE A 422 15.03 -12.33 -16.07
CA ILE A 422 15.92 -13.37 -15.55
C ILE A 422 15.91 -14.60 -16.47
N LEU A 423 14.71 -14.99 -16.91
CA LEU A 423 14.44 -16.21 -17.67
C LEU A 423 14.56 -16.02 -19.20
N GLY A 424 14.46 -14.78 -19.68
CA GLY A 424 14.43 -14.47 -21.12
C GLY A 424 13.03 -14.60 -21.73
N ALA A 425 12.95 -14.41 -23.05
CA ALA A 425 11.66 -14.29 -23.76
C ALA A 425 10.91 -15.62 -23.95
N LYS A 426 11.60 -16.76 -23.95
CA LYS A 426 11.04 -18.10 -24.18
C LYS A 426 11.66 -19.14 -23.25
N PRO A 427 11.46 -19.04 -21.94
CA PRO A 427 11.99 -20.03 -21.01
C PRO A 427 11.33 -21.39 -21.20
N THR A 428 12.11 -22.44 -21.02
CA THR A 428 11.64 -23.82 -20.98
C THR A 428 10.73 -24.07 -19.77
N ALA A 429 9.94 -25.15 -19.80
CA ALA A 429 9.09 -25.51 -18.66
C ALA A 429 9.91 -25.69 -17.36
N THR A 430 11.05 -26.36 -17.45
CA THR A 430 11.96 -26.61 -16.32
C THR A 430 12.58 -25.33 -15.76
N GLU A 431 12.94 -24.36 -16.61
CA GLU A 431 13.45 -23.07 -16.12
C GLU A 431 12.40 -22.27 -15.35
N ASN A 432 11.14 -22.30 -15.81
CA ASN A 432 10.03 -21.65 -15.09
C ASN A 432 9.77 -22.36 -13.75
N GLU A 433 9.70 -23.69 -13.75
CA GLU A 433 9.49 -24.51 -12.56
C GLU A 433 10.56 -24.23 -11.51
N LYS A 434 11.84 -24.27 -11.89
CA LYS A 434 12.95 -23.96 -10.99
C LYS A 434 12.90 -22.54 -10.44
N TYR A 435 12.51 -21.55 -11.25
CA TYR A 435 12.37 -20.17 -10.78
C TYR A 435 11.20 -20.04 -9.79
N PHE A 436 10.08 -20.68 -10.09
CA PHE A 436 8.92 -20.71 -9.21
C PHE A 436 9.24 -21.38 -7.87
N GLU A 437 9.91 -22.53 -7.88
CA GLU A 437 10.41 -23.22 -6.68
C GLU A 437 11.29 -22.29 -5.85
N GLN A 438 12.30 -21.66 -6.47
CA GLN A 438 13.17 -20.71 -5.78
C GLN A 438 12.40 -19.58 -5.10
N MET A 439 11.43 -18.98 -5.78
CA MET A 439 10.62 -17.90 -5.21
C MET A 439 9.70 -18.40 -4.09
N THR A 440 9.19 -19.63 -4.20
CA THR A 440 8.37 -20.27 -3.16
C THR A 440 9.21 -20.56 -1.92
N ASP A 441 10.44 -21.04 -2.08
CA ASP A 441 11.38 -21.26 -0.97
C ASP A 441 11.74 -19.94 -0.27
N GLN A 442 11.91 -18.85 -1.03
CA GLN A 442 12.09 -17.52 -0.43
C GLN A 442 10.86 -17.11 0.38
N LEU A 443 9.64 -17.34 -0.11
CA LEU A 443 8.43 -17.03 0.65
C LEU A 443 8.31 -17.83 1.94
N VAL A 444 8.67 -19.13 1.91
CA VAL A 444 8.72 -19.97 3.11
C VAL A 444 9.73 -19.40 4.12
N ALA A 445 10.90 -18.96 3.66
CA ALA A 445 11.91 -18.33 4.51
C ALA A 445 11.50 -16.95 5.06
N MET A 446 10.60 -16.23 4.39
CA MET A 446 10.04 -14.95 4.83
C MET A 446 8.90 -15.11 5.84
N ALA A 447 8.15 -16.21 5.76
CA ALA A 447 6.94 -16.41 6.56
C ALA A 447 7.14 -16.15 8.08
N PRO A 448 8.22 -16.62 8.73
CA PRO A 448 8.43 -16.37 10.16
C PRO A 448 8.76 -14.92 10.53
N LYS A 449 9.12 -14.08 9.55
CA LYS A 449 9.45 -12.66 9.75
C LYS A 449 8.27 -11.74 9.46
N CYS A 450 7.19 -12.28 8.90
CA CYS A 450 6.00 -11.52 8.53
C CYS A 450 5.01 -11.50 9.70
N SER A 451 4.73 -10.32 10.24
CA SER A 451 3.76 -10.16 11.34
C SER A 451 2.31 -10.42 10.90
N GLU A 452 2.03 -10.33 9.59
CA GLU A 452 0.70 -10.50 9.01
C GLU A 452 0.61 -11.73 8.11
N SER A 453 0.16 -12.85 8.66
CA SER A 453 0.03 -14.14 7.95
C SER A 453 -0.77 -14.03 6.64
N SER A 454 -1.78 -13.15 6.57
CA SER A 454 -2.57 -12.92 5.37
C SER A 454 -1.74 -12.41 4.17
N LEU A 455 -0.63 -11.70 4.43
CA LEU A 455 0.29 -11.23 3.38
C LEU A 455 1.11 -12.37 2.79
N VAL A 456 1.53 -13.34 3.61
CA VAL A 456 2.23 -14.56 3.14
C VAL A 456 1.30 -15.39 2.26
N THR A 457 0.07 -15.66 2.72
CA THR A 457 -0.95 -16.35 1.92
C THR A 457 -1.22 -15.59 0.63
N GLY A 458 -1.37 -14.27 0.69
CA GLY A 458 -1.58 -13.41 -0.48
C GLY A 458 -0.45 -13.52 -1.50
N ALA A 459 0.80 -13.41 -1.05
CA ALA A 459 2.00 -13.53 -1.85
C ALA A 459 2.05 -14.89 -2.59
N LEU A 460 1.77 -15.98 -1.87
CA LEU A 460 1.71 -17.32 -2.45
C LEU A 460 0.61 -17.44 -3.51
N MET A 461 -0.60 -16.92 -3.23
CA MET A 461 -1.72 -16.96 -4.18
C MET A 461 -1.40 -16.22 -5.47
N VAL A 462 -0.80 -15.03 -5.37
CA VAL A 462 -0.41 -14.23 -6.56
C VAL A 462 0.59 -15.00 -7.43
N MET A 463 1.58 -15.67 -6.82
CA MET A 463 2.53 -16.50 -7.56
C MET A 463 1.84 -17.69 -8.24
N LEU A 464 1.02 -18.45 -7.50
CA LEU A 464 0.34 -19.63 -8.00
C LEU A 464 -0.64 -19.31 -9.13
N VAL A 465 -1.41 -18.23 -9.02
CA VAL A 465 -2.33 -17.80 -10.08
C VAL A 465 -1.56 -17.47 -11.35
N ARG A 466 -0.41 -16.78 -11.25
CA ARG A 466 0.38 -16.46 -12.44
C ARG A 466 0.93 -17.72 -13.10
N GLU A 467 1.45 -18.65 -12.32
CA GLU A 467 2.01 -19.89 -12.84
C GLU A 467 0.91 -20.82 -13.39
N SER A 468 -0.26 -20.90 -12.75
CA SER A 468 -1.40 -21.66 -13.27
C SER A 468 -1.90 -21.12 -14.61
N GLN A 469 -1.95 -19.79 -14.78
CA GLN A 469 -2.31 -19.13 -16.04
C GLN A 469 -1.26 -19.36 -17.14
N ARG A 470 0.00 -19.57 -16.77
CA ARG A 470 1.08 -19.95 -17.72
C ARG A 470 0.93 -21.39 -18.17
N ILE A 471 0.58 -22.30 -17.26
CA ILE A 471 0.28 -23.71 -17.55
C ILE A 471 -0.96 -23.81 -18.45
N ALA A 472 -1.96 -22.95 -18.24
CA ALA A 472 -3.23 -22.94 -18.96
C ALA A 472 -3.49 -21.60 -19.70
N PRO A 473 -2.70 -21.26 -20.73
CA PRO A 473 -2.79 -19.95 -21.39
C PRO A 473 -4.14 -19.70 -22.06
N ASN A 474 -4.86 -20.77 -22.44
CA ASN A 474 -6.18 -20.73 -23.07
C ASN A 474 -7.35 -20.87 -22.07
N ALA A 475 -7.07 -21.12 -20.78
CA ALA A 475 -8.07 -21.34 -19.74
C ALA A 475 -7.72 -20.59 -18.44
N LYS A 476 -7.21 -19.35 -18.57
CA LYS A 476 -6.69 -18.55 -17.45
C LYS A 476 -7.70 -18.33 -16.32
N SER A 477 -8.98 -18.18 -16.64
CA SER A 477 -10.03 -18.02 -15.64
C SER A 477 -10.21 -19.29 -14.82
N ALA A 478 -10.42 -20.44 -15.48
CA ALA A 478 -10.55 -21.73 -14.81
C ALA A 478 -9.30 -22.09 -14.00
N ALA A 479 -8.11 -21.79 -14.52
CA ALA A 479 -6.84 -21.98 -13.81
C ALA A 479 -6.71 -21.10 -12.56
N LYS A 480 -7.21 -19.86 -12.61
CA LYS A 480 -7.31 -18.98 -11.46
C LYS A 480 -8.31 -19.52 -10.44
N ASP A 481 -9.46 -20.03 -10.89
CA ASP A 481 -10.49 -20.58 -10.01
C ASP A 481 -10.00 -21.78 -9.20
N ILE A 482 -9.20 -22.66 -9.80
CA ILE A 482 -8.55 -23.79 -9.10
C ILE A 482 -7.68 -23.27 -7.94
N VAL A 483 -6.88 -22.23 -8.17
CA VAL A 483 -5.93 -21.70 -7.18
C VAL A 483 -6.64 -20.90 -6.09
N GLU A 484 -7.50 -19.97 -6.48
CA GLU A 484 -8.16 -19.06 -5.53
C GLU A 484 -9.28 -19.71 -4.73
N GLY A 485 -9.72 -20.89 -5.20
CA GLY A 485 -10.81 -21.63 -4.61
C GLY A 485 -12.15 -20.99 -4.90
N THR A 486 -12.36 -20.38 -6.06
CA THR A 486 -13.63 -19.78 -6.48
C THR A 486 -14.48 -20.79 -7.25
N LYS A 487 -15.81 -20.57 -7.27
CA LYS A 487 -16.70 -21.45 -8.04
C LYS A 487 -16.38 -21.33 -9.53
N PRO A 488 -16.36 -22.43 -10.29
CA PRO A 488 -16.19 -22.38 -11.74
C PRO A 488 -17.24 -21.46 -12.35
N ASP A 489 -16.81 -20.51 -13.17
CA ASP A 489 -17.71 -19.88 -14.14
C ASP A 489 -17.88 -20.81 -15.37
N LYS A 490 -18.42 -20.30 -16.49
CA LYS A 490 -18.56 -21.03 -17.77
C LYS A 490 -17.24 -21.48 -18.42
N ALA A 491 -16.08 -21.14 -17.85
CA ALA A 491 -14.77 -21.45 -18.42
C ALA A 491 -14.40 -22.92 -18.19
N THR A 492 -14.01 -23.63 -19.26
CA THR A 492 -13.57 -25.03 -19.20
C THR A 492 -12.05 -25.14 -19.26
N ILE A 493 -11.50 -26.17 -18.62
CA ILE A 493 -10.09 -26.53 -18.65
C ILE A 493 -9.97 -28.05 -18.78
N ASP A 494 -9.05 -28.54 -19.61
CA ASP A 494 -8.88 -29.98 -19.80
C ASP A 494 -8.28 -30.65 -18.57
N THR A 495 -8.61 -31.93 -18.37
CA THR A 495 -8.20 -32.72 -17.21
C THR A 495 -6.69 -32.77 -17.01
N GLN A 496 -5.91 -32.90 -18.08
CA GLN A 496 -4.45 -33.02 -17.96
C GLN A 496 -3.82 -31.70 -17.50
N THR A 497 -4.27 -30.57 -18.04
CA THR A 497 -3.81 -29.24 -17.62
C THR A 497 -4.28 -28.92 -16.20
N ALA A 498 -5.53 -29.26 -15.85
CA ALA A 498 -6.07 -29.07 -14.51
C ALA A 498 -5.28 -29.86 -13.46
N GLN A 499 -4.94 -31.12 -13.75
CA GLN A 499 -4.09 -31.97 -12.89
C GLN A 499 -2.69 -31.38 -12.66
N LYS A 500 -2.07 -30.76 -13.67
CA LYS A 500 -0.79 -30.06 -13.51
C LYS A 500 -0.90 -28.89 -12.52
N ILE A 501 -2.01 -28.14 -12.56
CA ILE A 501 -2.26 -27.03 -11.64
C ILE A 501 -2.50 -27.55 -10.22
N VAL A 502 -3.23 -28.65 -10.05
CA VAL A 502 -3.40 -29.28 -8.73
C VAL A 502 -2.05 -29.69 -8.16
N LYS A 503 -1.19 -30.34 -8.96
CA LYS A 503 0.16 -30.74 -8.53
C LYS A 503 1.03 -29.55 -8.14
N LEU A 504 0.93 -28.43 -8.87
CA LEU A 504 1.60 -27.18 -8.51
C LEU A 504 1.14 -26.66 -7.13
N CYS A 505 -0.17 -26.67 -6.88
CA CYS A 505 -0.74 -26.24 -5.60
C CYS A 505 -0.32 -27.17 -4.45
N GLU A 506 -0.32 -28.48 -4.69
CA GLU A 506 0.14 -29.51 -3.75
C GLU A 506 1.60 -29.28 -3.35
N GLN A 507 2.51 -29.12 -4.33
CA GLN A 507 3.93 -28.90 -4.06
C GLN A 507 4.16 -27.62 -3.23
N ALA A 508 3.46 -26.54 -3.55
CA ALA A 508 3.53 -25.31 -2.78
C ALA A 508 3.02 -25.50 -1.34
N CYS A 509 1.91 -26.22 -1.13
CA CYS A 509 1.39 -26.51 0.20
C CYS A 509 2.36 -27.34 1.05
N LEU A 510 3.01 -28.34 0.44
CA LEU A 510 4.00 -29.18 1.11
C LEU A 510 5.17 -28.35 1.66
N ASN A 511 5.66 -27.37 0.90
CA ASN A 511 6.75 -26.51 1.36
C ASN A 511 6.36 -25.67 2.59
N PHE A 512 5.10 -25.22 2.67
CA PHE A 512 4.60 -24.44 3.81
C PHE A 512 4.22 -25.31 5.02
N GLU A 513 3.93 -26.59 4.82
CA GLU A 513 3.60 -27.52 5.91
C GLU A 513 4.77 -27.69 6.90
N ALA A 514 6.01 -27.51 6.41
CA ALA A 514 7.22 -27.61 7.20
C ALA A 514 7.39 -26.48 8.25
N LEU A 515 6.59 -25.41 8.19
CA LEU A 515 6.64 -24.27 9.12
C LEU A 515 5.90 -24.52 10.46
N ASN A 516 5.63 -25.77 10.81
CA ASN A 516 4.81 -26.21 11.94
C ASN A 516 5.19 -25.50 13.28
N GLU A 517 4.18 -25.06 14.06
CA GLU A 517 4.21 -24.56 15.46
C GLU A 517 4.06 -23.03 15.74
N THR A 518 3.60 -22.20 14.80
CA THR A 518 3.51 -20.73 15.00
C THR A 518 2.30 -20.10 14.28
N PRO A 519 1.99 -18.78 14.38
CA PRO A 519 0.96 -18.08 13.58
C PRO A 519 0.90 -18.42 12.07
N GLU A 520 1.97 -19.00 11.54
CA GLU A 520 2.23 -19.56 10.22
C GLU A 520 1.37 -20.80 9.92
N GLU A 521 0.88 -21.51 10.95
CA GLU A 521 -0.13 -22.56 10.79
C GLU A 521 -1.42 -22.00 10.15
N LYS A 522 -1.78 -20.74 10.45
CA LYS A 522 -2.91 -20.06 9.81
C LYS A 522 -2.66 -19.81 8.32
N VAL A 523 -1.41 -19.55 7.92
CA VAL A 523 -1.01 -19.39 6.51
C VAL A 523 -1.24 -20.70 5.78
N TRP A 524 -0.68 -21.80 6.30
CA TRP A 524 -0.82 -23.13 5.70
C TRP A 524 -2.29 -23.53 5.58
N ARG A 525 -3.07 -23.45 6.68
CA ARG A 525 -4.51 -23.77 6.67
C ARG A 525 -5.28 -22.89 5.68
N SER A 526 -5.05 -21.58 5.66
CA SER A 526 -5.76 -20.67 4.76
C SER A 526 -5.44 -20.93 3.28
N SER A 527 -4.16 -21.13 2.96
CA SER A 527 -3.71 -21.46 1.61
C SER A 527 -4.30 -22.80 1.16
N PHE A 528 -4.17 -23.84 2.00
CA PHE A 528 -4.68 -25.17 1.70
C PHE A 528 -6.18 -25.14 1.46
N ARG A 529 -6.96 -24.53 2.36
CA ARG A 529 -8.43 -24.43 2.25
C ARG A 529 -8.87 -23.92 0.87
N ARG A 530 -8.22 -22.88 0.35
CA ARG A 530 -8.58 -22.22 -0.92
C ARG A 530 -8.27 -23.10 -2.12
N MET A 531 -7.00 -23.48 -2.28
CA MET A 531 -6.56 -24.31 -3.41
C MET A 531 -7.28 -25.66 -3.44
N PHE A 532 -7.48 -26.25 -2.27
CA PHE A 532 -8.20 -27.50 -2.10
C PHE A 532 -9.66 -27.40 -2.55
N ARG A 533 -10.37 -26.35 -2.12
CA ARG A 533 -11.74 -26.09 -2.58
C ARG A 533 -11.80 -25.93 -4.09
N GLY A 534 -10.90 -25.15 -4.69
CA GLY A 534 -10.89 -24.93 -6.14
C GLY A 534 -10.64 -26.19 -6.94
N ALA A 535 -9.68 -27.02 -6.51
CA ALA A 535 -9.39 -28.31 -7.15
C ALA A 535 -10.60 -29.26 -7.18
N MET A 536 -11.42 -29.26 -6.12
CA MET A 536 -12.62 -30.11 -6.02
C MET A 536 -13.83 -29.57 -6.79
N LEU A 537 -14.03 -28.25 -6.77
CA LEU A 537 -15.18 -27.63 -7.42
C LEU A 537 -15.08 -27.72 -8.95
N GLN A 538 -13.88 -27.62 -9.49
CA GLN A 538 -13.63 -27.75 -10.93
C GLN A 538 -13.76 -29.21 -11.39
N PRO A 539 -14.73 -29.55 -12.27
CA PRO A 539 -14.98 -30.93 -12.66
C PRO A 539 -13.74 -31.65 -13.24
N SER A 540 -12.92 -30.97 -14.01
CA SER A 540 -11.74 -31.55 -14.66
C SER A 540 -10.56 -31.82 -13.71
N SER A 541 -10.55 -31.24 -12.50
CA SER A 541 -9.53 -31.51 -11.48
C SER A 541 -10.05 -32.25 -10.26
N ARG A 542 -11.36 -32.51 -10.17
CA ARG A 542 -12.03 -33.00 -8.95
C ARG A 542 -11.38 -34.24 -8.37
N ASP A 543 -11.16 -35.27 -9.18
CA ASP A 543 -10.57 -36.53 -8.74
C ASP A 543 -9.15 -36.32 -8.19
N ALA A 544 -8.37 -35.45 -8.84
CA ALA A 544 -7.03 -35.10 -8.38
C ALA A 544 -7.07 -34.34 -7.06
N GLY A 545 -8.03 -33.42 -6.89
CA GLY A 545 -8.27 -32.71 -5.63
C GLY A 545 -8.65 -33.65 -4.49
N VAL A 546 -9.58 -34.58 -4.72
CA VAL A 546 -9.99 -35.59 -3.73
C VAL A 546 -8.82 -36.50 -3.36
N LYS A 547 -8.05 -36.96 -4.34
CA LYS A 547 -6.85 -37.77 -4.11
C LYS A 547 -5.85 -37.02 -3.23
N TRP A 548 -5.52 -35.78 -3.59
CA TRP A 548 -4.62 -34.92 -2.82
C TRP A 548 -5.10 -34.73 -1.37
N ALA A 549 -6.42 -34.57 -1.15
CA ALA A 549 -7.02 -34.51 0.19
C ALA A 549 -6.66 -35.74 1.01
N ARG A 550 -6.96 -36.92 0.46
CA ARG A 550 -6.87 -38.20 1.17
C ARG A 550 -5.42 -38.50 1.53
N GLU A 551 -4.51 -38.32 0.58
CA GLU A 551 -3.08 -38.51 0.80
C GLU A 551 -2.53 -37.54 1.85
N THR A 552 -2.99 -36.28 1.84
CA THR A 552 -2.59 -35.30 2.86
C THR A 552 -3.15 -35.65 4.24
N ILE A 553 -4.43 -35.99 4.35
CA ILE A 553 -5.08 -36.40 5.60
C ILE A 553 -4.35 -37.61 6.21
N GLU A 554 -4.09 -38.64 5.41
CA GLU A 554 -3.38 -39.84 5.85
C GLU A 554 -1.96 -39.51 6.33
N ARG A 555 -1.25 -38.66 5.58
CA ARG A 555 0.11 -38.22 5.94
C ARG A 555 0.11 -37.43 7.26
N LEU A 556 -0.79 -36.46 7.44
CA LEU A 556 -0.93 -35.68 8.67
C LEU A 556 -1.26 -36.57 9.87
N ALA A 557 -2.18 -37.53 9.70
CA ALA A 557 -2.52 -38.50 10.75
C ALA A 557 -1.30 -39.33 11.17
N LYS A 558 -0.52 -39.84 10.20
CA LYS A 558 0.72 -40.60 10.48
C LYS A 558 1.80 -39.74 11.14
N SER A 559 1.85 -38.45 10.83
CA SER A 559 2.81 -37.48 11.38
C SER A 559 2.38 -36.87 12.73
N LYS A 560 1.41 -37.47 13.44
CA LYS A 560 0.87 -36.99 14.73
C LYS A 560 0.24 -35.60 14.67
N ARG A 561 -0.19 -35.15 13.49
CA ARG A 561 -0.96 -33.91 13.28
C ARG A 561 -2.45 -34.22 13.13
N GLU A 562 -2.99 -34.98 14.08
CA GLU A 562 -4.38 -35.48 14.03
C GLU A 562 -5.43 -34.37 13.96
N ASN A 563 -5.19 -33.25 14.66
CA ASN A 563 -6.08 -32.09 14.62
C ASN A 563 -6.13 -31.44 13.23
N ASP A 564 -4.99 -31.38 12.53
CA ASP A 564 -4.93 -30.88 11.16
C ASP A 564 -5.58 -31.85 10.17
N ALA A 565 -5.36 -33.15 10.36
CA ALA A 565 -6.01 -34.19 9.57
C ALA A 565 -7.54 -34.12 9.69
N ARG A 566 -8.06 -33.98 10.92
CA ARG A 566 -9.50 -33.79 11.18
C ARG A 566 -10.02 -32.49 10.58
N TRP A 567 -9.29 -31.38 10.77
CA TRP A 567 -9.66 -30.09 10.20
C TRP A 567 -9.74 -30.14 8.66
N LEU A 568 -8.79 -30.81 8.01
CA LEU A 568 -8.80 -30.96 6.56
C LEU A 568 -9.93 -31.89 6.09
N ALA A 569 -10.19 -32.97 6.82
CA ALA A 569 -11.34 -33.84 6.56
C ALA A 569 -12.68 -33.11 6.71
N ASP A 570 -12.81 -32.16 7.64
CA ASP A 570 -13.99 -31.29 7.74
C ASP A 570 -14.15 -30.42 6.48
N ARG A 571 -13.05 -29.84 5.95
CA ARG A 571 -13.07 -29.09 4.68
C ARG A 571 -13.41 -29.97 3.48
N LEU A 572 -12.95 -31.22 3.45
CA LEU A 572 -13.32 -32.19 2.41
C LEU A 572 -14.83 -32.43 2.39
N VAL A 573 -15.45 -32.61 3.57
CA VAL A 573 -16.91 -32.77 3.69
C VAL A 573 -17.65 -31.50 3.24
N GLU A 574 -17.20 -30.32 3.67
CA GLU A 574 -17.80 -29.04 3.26
C GLU A 574 -17.74 -28.85 1.75
N ASN A 575 -16.57 -29.06 1.13
CA ASN A 575 -16.39 -28.89 -0.29
C ASN A 575 -17.19 -29.92 -1.11
N ALA A 576 -17.30 -31.17 -0.63
CA ALA A 576 -18.13 -32.20 -1.29
C ALA A 576 -19.63 -31.84 -1.28
N LYS A 577 -20.11 -31.12 -0.25
CA LYS A 577 -21.49 -30.60 -0.25
C LYS A 577 -21.72 -29.56 -1.35
N GLU A 578 -20.67 -28.84 -1.75
CA GLU A 578 -20.76 -27.83 -2.80
C GLU A 578 -20.71 -28.38 -4.22
N THR A 579 -20.35 -29.65 -4.42
CA THR A 579 -20.28 -30.28 -5.75
C THR A 579 -21.59 -30.95 -6.19
N ASP A 580 -22.59 -31.02 -5.31
CA ASP A 580 -23.84 -31.78 -5.50
C ASP A 580 -23.63 -33.28 -5.84
N ASP A 581 -22.47 -33.84 -5.48
CA ASP A 581 -22.12 -35.26 -5.69
C ASP A 581 -22.37 -36.10 -4.42
N ALA A 582 -23.46 -36.86 -4.42
CA ALA A 582 -23.91 -37.62 -3.25
C ALA A 582 -22.93 -38.75 -2.83
N GLU A 583 -22.27 -39.40 -3.79
CA GLU A 583 -21.31 -40.48 -3.50
C GLU A 583 -20.07 -39.91 -2.84
N MET A 584 -19.54 -38.83 -3.40
CA MET A 584 -18.41 -38.09 -2.85
C MET A 584 -18.70 -37.54 -1.44
N GLN A 585 -19.92 -37.03 -1.19
CA GLN A 585 -20.34 -36.58 0.14
C GLN A 585 -20.36 -37.72 1.17
N ALA A 586 -20.91 -38.88 0.80
CA ALA A 586 -20.95 -40.05 1.67
C ALA A 586 -19.53 -40.56 1.99
N ASP A 587 -18.68 -40.65 0.97
CA ASP A 587 -17.30 -41.10 1.09
C ASP A 587 -16.42 -40.14 1.92
N ALA A 588 -16.56 -38.82 1.71
CA ALA A 588 -15.91 -37.80 2.53
C ALA A 588 -16.35 -37.88 4.01
N THR A 589 -17.65 -38.06 4.25
CA THR A 589 -18.20 -38.19 5.61
C THR A 589 -17.67 -39.42 6.32
N LYS A 590 -17.60 -40.56 5.61
CA LYS A 590 -17.05 -41.81 6.15
C LYS A 590 -15.56 -41.67 6.50
N LEU A 591 -14.77 -41.03 5.64
CA LEU A 591 -13.36 -40.73 5.95
C LEU A 591 -13.27 -39.87 7.21
N ARG A 592 -14.05 -38.80 7.31
CA ARG A 592 -14.04 -37.91 8.48
C ARG A 592 -14.40 -38.61 9.79
N GLN A 593 -15.30 -39.60 9.75
CA GLN A 593 -15.69 -40.40 10.92
C GLN A 593 -14.61 -41.40 11.34
N SER A 594 -13.69 -41.76 10.45
CA SER A 594 -12.60 -42.71 10.73
C SER A 594 -11.38 -42.10 11.43
N LEU A 595 -11.29 -40.77 11.49
CA LEU A 595 -10.23 -39.97 12.12
C LEU A 595 -10.67 -39.43 13.48
#